data_AF-A0A373G1F1-F1
#
_entry.id   AF-A0A373G1F1-F1
#
_cell.length_a   1.000
_cell.length_b   1.000
_cell.length_c   1.000
_cell.angle_alpha   90.00
_cell.angle_beta   90.00
_cell.angle_gamma   90.00
#
_symmetry.space_group_name_H-M   'P 1'
#
loop_
_entity.id
_entity.type
_entity.pdbx_description
1 polymer ?
#
loop_
_entity_poly.entity_id
_entity_poly.type
_entity_poly.pdbx_seq_one_letter_code
_entity_poly.pdbx_strand_id
1 'polypeptide(L)'
;MNRQEFCQIIADIRKQSTIKMKDICFQMGVMPTAIYRLEKGSSNFEMGNMMSYIKALQHILVIENGQHSYRTNDAQELGSILALIRKEKAISQRALAEKAGYSHLTIANIERKTTTISIDTLLKTVDVLGYTINIEKQ
;
A
#
# COMPACT_ATOMS: atom_id res chain seq x y z
N MET A 1 0.88 9.44 -7.28
CA MET A 1 -0.46 9.28 -6.68
C MET A 1 -0.41 9.67 -5.21
N ASN A 2 -1.32 10.51 -4.75
CA ASN A 2 -1.46 10.88 -3.35
C ASN A 2 -2.45 9.97 -2.60
N ARG A 3 -2.50 10.08 -1.26
CA ARG A 3 -3.37 9.25 -0.42
C ARG A 3 -4.86 9.36 -0.78
N GLN A 4 -5.34 10.57 -1.09
CA GLN A 4 -6.76 10.77 -1.41
C GLN A 4 -7.11 10.05 -2.71
N GLU A 5 -6.27 10.19 -3.74
CA GLU A 5 -6.43 9.48 -5.02
C GLU A 5 -6.45 7.96 -4.80
N PHE A 6 -5.49 7.45 -4.01
CA PHE A 6 -5.42 6.02 -3.69
C PHE A 6 -6.69 5.51 -3.00
N CYS A 7 -7.14 6.20 -1.95
CA CYS A 7 -8.35 5.83 -1.21
C CYS A 7 -9.61 5.93 -2.07
N GLN A 8 -9.67 6.93 -2.95
CA GLN A 8 -10.79 7.13 -3.88
C GLN A 8 -10.90 6.00 -4.89
N ILE A 9 -9.78 5.53 -5.45
CA ILE A 9 -9.75 4.36 -6.36
C ILE A 9 -10.41 3.15 -5.69
N ILE A 10 -10.03 2.86 -4.45
CA ILE A 10 -10.57 1.70 -3.71
C ILE A 10 -12.06 1.90 -3.38
N ALA A 11 -12.46 3.11 -3.02
CA ALA A 11 -13.86 3.42 -2.78
C ALA A 11 -14.71 3.22 -4.04
N ASP A 12 -14.20 3.59 -5.20
CA ASP A 12 -14.90 3.42 -6.47
C ASP A 12 -14.95 1.94 -6.89
N ILE A 13 -13.88 1.18 -6.65
CA ILE A 13 -13.89 -0.29 -6.79
C ILE A 13 -14.99 -0.90 -5.94
N ARG A 14 -15.13 -0.51 -4.66
CA ARG A 14 -16.22 -1.04 -3.82
C ARG A 14 -17.59 -0.65 -4.36
N LYS A 15 -17.80 0.60 -4.78
CA LYS A 15 -19.11 1.05 -5.31
C LYS A 15 -19.50 0.32 -6.59
N GLN A 16 -18.53 -0.06 -7.41
CA GLN A 16 -18.74 -0.82 -8.65
C GLN A 16 -18.82 -2.33 -8.40
N SER A 17 -18.34 -2.80 -7.25
CA SER A 17 -18.40 -4.19 -6.84
C SER A 17 -19.80 -4.63 -6.41
N THR A 18 -20.12 -5.90 -6.63
CA THR A 18 -21.35 -6.54 -6.14
C THR A 18 -21.24 -7.05 -4.70
N ILE A 19 -20.04 -6.95 -4.09
CA ILE A 19 -19.77 -7.44 -2.74
C ILE A 19 -20.44 -6.52 -1.71
N LYS A 20 -21.24 -7.10 -0.82
CA LYS A 20 -21.98 -6.31 0.18
C LYS A 20 -21.05 -5.84 1.29
N MET A 21 -21.30 -4.64 1.80
CA MET A 21 -20.55 -4.06 2.94
C MET A 21 -20.45 -5.02 4.13
N LYS A 22 -21.53 -5.76 4.44
CA LYS A 22 -21.55 -6.74 5.53
C LYS A 22 -20.54 -7.87 5.34
N ASP A 23 -20.33 -8.31 4.09
CA ASP A 23 -19.44 -9.43 3.76
C ASP A 23 -17.98 -8.97 3.85
N ILE A 24 -17.69 -7.74 3.38
CA ILE A 24 -16.39 -7.08 3.55
C ILE A 24 -16.05 -6.94 5.04
N CYS A 25 -16.98 -6.41 5.83
CA CYS A 25 -16.82 -6.22 7.27
C CYS A 25 -16.58 -7.55 8.00
N PHE A 26 -17.34 -8.60 7.63
CA PHE A 26 -17.18 -9.94 8.18
C PHE A 26 -15.80 -10.52 7.87
N GLN A 27 -15.35 -10.44 6.62
CA GLN A 27 -14.02 -10.93 6.22
C GLN A 27 -12.88 -10.20 6.91
N MET A 28 -13.04 -8.89 7.13
CA MET A 28 -12.02 -8.07 7.80
C MET A 28 -12.10 -8.10 9.33
N GLY A 29 -13.20 -8.57 9.91
CA GLY A 29 -13.44 -8.49 11.36
C GLY A 29 -13.59 -7.06 11.88
N VAL A 30 -14.13 -6.14 11.07
CA VAL A 30 -14.26 -4.70 11.42
C VAL A 30 -15.68 -4.19 11.22
N MET A 31 -16.00 -3.05 11.85
CA MET A 31 -17.27 -2.34 11.64
C MET A 31 -17.24 -1.52 10.34
N PRO A 32 -18.39 -1.22 9.71
CA PRO A 32 -18.45 -0.38 8.50
C PRO A 32 -17.76 0.99 8.64
N THR A 33 -17.74 1.54 9.85
CA THR A 33 -17.05 2.81 10.16
C THR A 33 -15.54 2.75 9.95
N ALA A 34 -14.90 1.57 10.00
CA ALA A 34 -13.50 1.40 9.65
C ALA A 34 -13.30 1.54 8.13
N ILE A 35 -14.18 0.95 7.32
CA ILE A 35 -14.15 1.05 5.85
C ILE A 35 -14.32 2.50 5.41
N TYR A 36 -15.34 3.19 5.92
CA TYR A 36 -15.55 4.60 5.57
C TYR A 36 -14.37 5.50 5.95
N ARG A 37 -13.65 5.19 7.03
CA ARG A 37 -12.43 5.92 7.41
C ARG A 37 -11.29 5.67 6.43
N LEU A 38 -11.12 4.42 5.98
CA LEU A 38 -10.13 4.06 4.96
C LEU A 38 -10.45 4.75 3.63
N GLU A 39 -11.70 4.69 3.16
CA GLU A 39 -12.16 5.32 1.92
C GLU A 39 -12.03 6.84 1.94
N LYS A 40 -12.27 7.47 3.10
CA LYS A 40 -12.14 8.92 3.25
C LYS A 40 -10.69 9.39 3.12
N GLY A 41 -9.71 8.58 3.56
CA GLY A 41 -8.28 8.90 3.44
C GLY A 41 -7.86 10.22 4.09
N SER A 42 -8.61 10.70 5.10
CA SER A 42 -8.37 12.03 5.69
C SER A 42 -7.13 12.10 6.57
N SER A 43 -6.67 10.97 7.10
CA SER A 43 -5.47 10.85 7.92
C SER A 43 -4.57 9.74 7.39
N ASN A 44 -3.30 9.76 7.78
CA ASN A 44 -2.41 8.64 7.53
C ASN A 44 -2.91 7.39 8.27
N PHE A 45 -2.58 6.19 7.76
CA PHE A 45 -2.97 4.91 8.35
C PHE A 45 -1.98 3.81 7.94
N GLU A 46 -1.95 2.75 8.73
CA GLU A 46 -1.15 1.56 8.43
C GLU A 46 -1.77 0.73 7.31
N MET A 47 -0.93 0.18 6.44
CA MET A 47 -1.39 -0.59 5.28
C MET A 47 -2.05 -1.91 5.63
N GLY A 48 -1.90 -2.45 6.86
CA GLY A 48 -2.48 -3.74 7.25
C GLY A 48 -3.98 -3.85 6.97
N ASN A 49 -4.77 -2.93 7.52
CA ASN A 49 -6.23 -2.91 7.29
C ASN A 49 -6.58 -2.62 5.82
N MET A 50 -5.78 -1.81 5.13
CA MET A 50 -6.00 -1.48 3.73
C MET A 50 -5.76 -2.70 2.82
N MET A 51 -4.72 -3.48 3.08
CA MET A 51 -4.44 -4.72 2.34
C MET A 51 -5.55 -5.76 2.56
N SER A 52 -6.02 -5.92 3.81
CA SER A 52 -7.18 -6.77 4.10
C SER A 52 -8.44 -6.31 3.36
N TYR A 53 -8.62 -4.99 3.22
CA TYR A 53 -9.76 -4.43 2.50
C TYR A 53 -9.67 -4.68 0.98
N ILE A 54 -8.51 -4.41 0.37
CA ILE A 54 -8.24 -4.71 -1.05
C ILE A 54 -8.49 -6.20 -1.34
N LYS A 55 -8.03 -7.09 -0.45
CA LYS A 55 -8.28 -8.54 -0.53
C LYS A 55 -9.77 -8.90 -0.41
N ALA A 56 -10.51 -8.25 0.50
CA ALA A 56 -11.95 -8.45 0.65
C ALA A 56 -12.75 -7.96 -0.57
N LEU A 57 -12.19 -7.02 -1.34
CA LEU A 57 -12.74 -6.59 -2.61
C LEU A 57 -12.34 -7.50 -3.79
N GLN A 58 -11.59 -8.60 -3.55
CA GLN A 58 -11.04 -9.48 -4.58
C GLN A 58 -10.11 -8.75 -5.56
N HIS A 59 -9.29 -7.84 -5.03
CA HIS A 59 -8.27 -7.11 -5.76
C HIS A 59 -6.88 -7.36 -5.15
N ILE A 60 -5.85 -6.92 -5.88
CA ILE A 60 -4.45 -7.01 -5.49
C ILE A 60 -3.77 -5.66 -5.68
N LEU A 61 -2.82 -5.33 -4.79
CA LEU A 61 -1.99 -4.14 -4.95
C LEU A 61 -0.83 -4.47 -5.89
N VAL A 62 -0.64 -3.62 -6.89
CA VAL A 62 0.41 -3.75 -7.90
C VAL A 62 1.34 -2.55 -7.81
N ILE A 63 2.64 -2.80 -7.65
CA ILE A 63 3.70 -1.81 -7.74
C ILE A 63 4.44 -2.06 -9.05
N GLU A 64 4.37 -1.13 -9.98
CA GLU A 64 4.93 -1.35 -11.31
C GLU A 64 5.58 -0.12 -11.91
N ASN A 65 6.41 -0.37 -12.91
CA ASN A 65 6.87 0.60 -13.87
C ASN A 65 6.86 -0.05 -15.26
N GLY A 66 7.29 0.66 -16.30
CA GLY A 66 7.27 0.12 -17.67
C GLY A 66 8.12 -1.15 -17.91
N GLN A 67 8.83 -1.67 -16.91
CA GLN A 67 9.71 -2.86 -17.04
C GLN A 67 9.38 -3.98 -16.04
N HIS A 68 8.99 -3.65 -14.81
CA HIS A 68 8.78 -4.61 -13.73
C HIS A 68 7.41 -4.37 -13.06
N SER A 69 6.76 -5.46 -12.64
CA SER A 69 5.49 -5.42 -11.93
C SER A 69 5.52 -6.40 -10.75
N TYR A 70 5.20 -5.92 -9.55
CA TYR A 70 5.16 -6.68 -8.30
C TYR A 70 3.74 -6.63 -7.74
N ARG A 71 3.15 -7.80 -7.49
CA ARG A 71 1.75 -7.92 -7.05
C ARG A 71 1.74 -8.54 -5.66
N THR A 72 1.02 -7.94 -4.73
CA THR A 72 0.87 -8.48 -3.36
C THR A 72 -0.48 -8.16 -2.75
N ASN A 73 -0.96 -9.08 -1.90
CA ASN A 73 -2.13 -8.89 -1.05
C ASN A 73 -1.76 -8.91 0.45
N ASP A 74 -0.47 -8.89 0.78
CA ASP A 74 0.05 -8.93 2.15
C ASP A 74 0.88 -7.67 2.46
N ALA A 75 0.49 -6.98 3.53
CA ALA A 75 1.22 -5.81 4.01
C ALA A 75 2.65 -6.14 4.44
N GLN A 76 2.94 -7.37 4.86
CA GLN A 76 4.28 -7.80 5.26
C GLN A 76 5.24 -7.97 4.07
N GLU A 77 4.72 -8.17 2.86
CA GLU A 77 5.54 -8.30 1.65
C GLU A 77 5.97 -6.94 1.11
N LEU A 78 5.22 -5.87 1.39
CA LEU A 78 5.52 -4.51 0.90
C LEU A 78 6.96 -4.09 1.22
N GLY A 79 7.43 -4.32 2.45
CA GLY A 79 8.81 -4.00 2.84
C GLY A 79 9.86 -4.79 2.05
N SER A 80 9.58 -6.06 1.74
CA SER A 80 10.48 -6.91 0.94
C SER A 80 10.49 -6.50 -0.53
N ILE A 81 9.33 -6.14 -1.10
CA ILE A 81 9.20 -5.63 -2.47
C ILE A 81 9.97 -4.32 -2.63
N LEU A 82 9.80 -3.37 -1.70
CA LEU A 82 10.54 -2.11 -1.73
C LEU A 82 12.06 -2.33 -1.61
N ALA A 83 12.49 -3.27 -0.76
CA ALA A 83 13.90 -3.64 -0.64
C ALA A 83 14.46 -4.23 -1.94
N LEU A 84 13.68 -5.07 -2.62
CA LEU A 84 14.06 -5.69 -3.90
C LEU A 84 14.22 -4.62 -4.98
N ILE A 85 13.20 -3.79 -5.19
CA ILE A 85 13.22 -2.68 -6.15
C ILE A 85 14.42 -1.76 -5.90
N ARG A 86 14.66 -1.39 -4.63
CA ARG A 86 15.79 -0.54 -4.26
C ARG A 86 17.13 -1.16 -4.67
N LYS A 87 17.30 -2.46 -4.42
CA LYS A 87 18.54 -3.19 -4.75
C LYS A 87 18.74 -3.32 -6.26
N GLU A 88 17.69 -3.58 -7.03
CA GLU A 88 17.74 -3.61 -8.49
C GLU A 88 18.19 -2.28 -9.09
N LYS A 89 17.79 -1.15 -8.47
CA LYS A 89 18.25 0.19 -8.85
C LYS A 89 19.62 0.59 -8.27
N ALA A 90 20.30 -0.33 -7.57
CA ALA A 90 21.57 -0.09 -6.88
C ALA A 90 21.56 1.12 -5.91
N ILE A 91 20.41 1.41 -5.29
CA ILE A 91 20.26 2.52 -4.33
C ILE A 91 20.52 1.99 -2.91
N SER A 92 21.28 2.73 -2.09
CA SER A 92 21.45 2.36 -0.68
C SER A 92 20.23 2.73 0.17
N GLN A 93 20.03 2.08 1.33
CA GLN A 93 18.96 2.46 2.27
C GLN A 93 19.07 3.94 2.68
N ARG A 94 20.30 4.47 2.84
CA ARG A 94 20.54 5.87 3.20
C ARG A 94 20.11 6.82 2.09
N ALA A 95 20.48 6.52 0.84
CA ALA A 95 20.11 7.32 -0.31
C ALA A 95 18.59 7.32 -0.54
N LEU A 96 17.92 6.18 -0.36
CA LEU A 96 16.46 6.12 -0.41
C LEU A 96 15.82 6.96 0.70
N ALA A 97 16.32 6.83 1.93
CA ALA A 97 15.82 7.57 3.08
C ALA A 97 15.95 9.09 2.87
N GLU A 98 17.10 9.56 2.40
CA GLU A 98 17.35 10.98 2.08
C GLU A 98 16.39 11.51 1.03
N LYS A 99 16.25 10.80 -0.11
CA LYS A 99 15.32 11.19 -1.18
C LYS A 99 13.86 11.16 -0.73
N ALA A 100 13.49 10.20 0.12
CA ALA A 100 12.14 10.08 0.66
C ALA A 100 11.91 10.98 1.91
N GLY A 101 12.93 11.70 2.40
CA GLY A 101 12.82 12.54 3.59
C GLY A 101 12.49 11.75 4.87
N TYR A 102 13.04 10.54 5.00
CA TYR A 102 12.92 9.69 6.18
C TYR A 102 14.29 9.45 6.83
N SER A 103 14.28 8.96 8.07
CA SER A 103 15.50 8.45 8.68
C SER A 103 15.93 7.15 8.00
N HIS A 104 17.24 6.89 7.95
CA HIS A 104 17.77 5.60 7.52
C HIS A 104 17.14 4.43 8.29
N LEU A 105 16.93 4.60 9.59
CA LEU A 105 16.35 3.57 10.46
C LEU A 105 14.91 3.23 10.06
N THR A 106 14.12 4.23 9.64
CA THR A 106 12.75 4.02 9.14
C THR A 106 12.75 3.08 7.94
N ILE A 107 13.59 3.33 6.93
CA ILE A 107 13.70 2.46 5.76
C ILE A 107 14.19 1.06 6.16
N ALA A 108 15.23 0.97 7.01
CA ALA A 108 15.77 -0.31 7.45
C ALA A 108 14.74 -1.15 8.22
N ASN A 109 13.91 -0.53 9.07
CA ASN A 109 12.87 -1.23 9.84
C ASN A 109 11.72 -1.71 8.95
N ILE A 110 11.31 -0.91 7.96
CA ILE A 110 10.32 -1.30 6.96
C ILE A 110 10.81 -2.53 6.18
N GLU A 111 12.05 -2.51 5.68
CA GLU A 111 12.61 -3.63 4.92
C GLU A 111 12.79 -4.90 5.78
N ARG A 112 13.05 -4.75 7.08
CA ARG A 112 13.15 -5.87 8.04
C ARG A 112 11.80 -6.35 8.58
N LYS A 113 10.68 -5.74 8.17
CA LYS A 113 9.33 -6.05 8.67
C LYS A 113 9.17 -5.84 10.18
N THR A 114 10.00 -4.99 10.79
CA THR A 114 9.92 -4.67 12.23
C THR A 114 8.98 -3.50 12.51
N THR A 115 8.43 -2.87 11.48
CA THR A 115 7.46 -1.79 11.58
C THR A 115 6.44 -1.92 10.45
N THR A 116 5.17 -1.65 10.76
CA THR A 116 4.10 -1.56 9.77
C THR A 116 4.29 -0.32 8.88
N ILE A 117 4.16 -0.51 7.57
CA ILE A 117 4.28 0.60 6.62
C ILE A 117 2.97 1.42 6.58
N SER A 118 3.09 2.75 6.64
CA SER A 118 1.97 3.67 6.46
C SER A 118 1.69 3.95 4.99
N ILE A 119 0.46 4.36 4.64
CA ILE A 119 0.10 4.70 3.25
C ILE A 119 0.96 5.82 2.69
N ASP A 120 1.21 6.89 3.46
CA ASP A 120 2.02 8.02 2.99
C ASP A 120 3.48 7.57 2.76
N THR A 121 4.00 6.71 3.64
CA THR A 121 5.34 6.13 3.49
C THR A 121 5.44 5.22 2.28
N LEU A 122 4.44 4.37 2.05
CA LEU A 122 4.40 3.50 0.88
C LEU A 122 4.38 4.33 -0.41
N LEU A 123 3.43 5.25 -0.55
CA LEU A 123 3.27 6.07 -1.76
C LEU A 123 4.54 6.88 -2.06
N LYS A 124 5.11 7.54 -1.05
CA LYS A 124 6.32 8.35 -1.23
C LYS A 124 7.54 7.49 -1.59
N THR A 125 7.69 6.33 -0.96
CA THR A 125 8.83 5.43 -1.24
C THR A 125 8.73 4.85 -2.65
N VAL A 126 7.55 4.43 -3.07
CA VAL A 126 7.28 3.93 -4.42
C VAL A 126 7.56 5.01 -5.48
N ASP A 127 7.10 6.24 -5.24
CA ASP A 127 7.32 7.38 -6.13
C ASP A 127 8.81 7.72 -6.29
N VAL A 128 9.56 7.78 -5.18
CA VAL A 128 11.02 8.01 -5.19
C VAL A 128 11.77 6.88 -5.91
N LEU A 129 11.28 5.65 -5.83
CA LEU A 129 11.84 4.52 -6.56
C LEU A 129 11.45 4.55 -8.05
N GLY A 130 10.59 5.46 -8.51
CA GLY A 130 10.16 5.59 -9.89
C GLY A 130 9.19 4.49 -10.32
N TYR A 131 8.30 4.10 -9.41
CA TYR A 131 7.21 3.15 -9.64
C TYR A 131 5.87 3.82 -9.37
N THR A 132 4.80 3.21 -9.85
CA THR A 132 3.41 3.60 -9.60
C THR A 132 2.67 2.48 -8.89
N ILE A 133 1.63 2.84 -8.14
CA ILE A 133 0.74 1.88 -7.49
C ILE A 133 -0.56 1.80 -8.27
N ASN A 134 -1.00 0.58 -8.58
CA ASN A 134 -2.28 0.26 -9.16
C ASN A 134 -3.02 -0.77 -8.30
N ILE A 135 -4.35 -0.81 -8.45
CA ILE A 135 -5.21 -1.82 -7.82
C ILE A 135 -5.86 -2.61 -8.95
N GLU A 136 -5.55 -3.90 -9.03
CA GLU A 136 -6.02 -4.77 -10.10
C GLU A 136 -6.94 -5.85 -9.56
N LYS A 137 -7.87 -6.31 -10.39
CA LYS A 137 -8.71 -7.44 -10.03
C LYS A 137 -7.85 -8.71 -9.91
N GLN A 138 -8.06 -9.47 -8.84
CA GLN A 138 -7.39 -10.75 -8.62
C GLN A 138 -7.93 -11.85 -9.55
#